data_AF-A0A6A3L0G4-F1
#
_entry.id   AF-A0A6A3L0G4-F1
#
_cell.length_a   1.000
_cell.length_b   1.000
_cell.length_c   1.000
_cell.angle_alpha   90.00
_cell.angle_beta   90.00
_cell.angle_gamma   90.00
#
_symmetry.space_group_name_H-M   'P 1'
#
loop_
_entity.id
_entity.type
_entity.pdbx_description
1 polymer ?
#
loop_
_entity_poly.entity_id
_entity_poly.type
_entity_poly.pdbx_seq_one_letter_code
_entity_poly.pdbx_strand_id
1 'polypeptide(L)'
;MTYWYLTTDTVPFYVSIWSLKGTENYRFYGAVFGIVGAVHGARVLDLIVMSIRGRQLRLRSETSMIRTLMSNPMISRTLSLVAKKEAKDSQSVRHPKPRLATLVARSLGRMWKRVFSRQSFFGVESEHFSTVYALQEILVISSQTYQSYRASNLLPRPELNVIMVALLVTNCWTTASIQIFLRKSPELGRVFTFTYNAMVGFGMMTIVPLLIFIPCIEGFDLQYKYLKNQNFIFEPLTLVTLVLENRLIFAAGLFDFATKLIPHLSIMLSLVTVSELLGRGDVKVVPVLGVQFSHSNIKTVPNDLYLRWHPLVGIYFDYGELTDIPFQMFLSPAHVLSFVGNQIETIPTLAMLPAGAIIPELALSTNPLKEFPATLMEPTALIMSMNVQHTSLTSMPEWVKTNTKVVWAYGTPFCAAPMTDPKFADRVMCFERPAGQDLAFPIALLDALYPY
;
A
#
# COMPACT_ATOMS: atom_id res chain seq x y z
N MET A 1 19.93 -21.50 12.30
CA MET A 1 20.29 -22.93 12.18
C MET A 1 21.80 -23.12 12.09
N THR A 2 22.50 -22.49 11.15
CA THR A 2 23.96 -22.64 10.97
C THR A 2 24.78 -22.32 12.22
N TYR A 3 24.54 -21.20 12.90
CA TYR A 3 25.22 -20.87 14.16
C TYR A 3 25.02 -21.91 15.28
N TRP A 4 23.86 -22.58 15.33
CA TRP A 4 23.63 -23.65 16.31
C TRP A 4 24.36 -24.93 15.94
N TYR A 5 24.38 -25.28 14.66
CA TYR A 5 25.17 -26.40 14.14
C TYR A 5 26.67 -26.23 14.43
N LEU A 6 27.18 -25.00 14.35
CA LEU A 6 28.56 -24.68 14.72
C LEU A 6 28.87 -24.88 16.22
N THR A 7 27.85 -25.11 17.06
CA THR A 7 28.01 -25.41 18.50
C THR A 7 27.87 -26.89 18.85
N THR A 8 27.69 -27.78 17.87
CA THR A 8 27.44 -29.22 18.10
C THR A 8 28.63 -30.09 17.69
N ASP A 9 28.80 -31.22 18.39
CA ASP A 9 29.74 -32.30 18.07
C ASP A 9 31.21 -31.82 18.00
N THR A 10 31.94 -32.17 16.94
CA THR A 10 33.36 -31.83 16.71
C THR A 10 33.56 -30.47 16.05
N VAL A 11 32.49 -29.80 15.62
CA VAL A 11 32.53 -28.52 14.91
C VAL A 11 33.11 -27.36 15.74
N PRO A 12 32.93 -27.27 17.08
CA PRO A 12 33.54 -26.23 17.90
C PRO A 12 35.07 -26.17 17.82
N PHE A 13 35.73 -27.32 17.60
CA PHE A 13 37.17 -27.36 17.36
C PHE A 13 37.55 -26.52 16.14
N TYR A 14 36.85 -26.69 15.03
CA TYR A 14 37.07 -25.90 13.82
C TYR A 14 36.67 -24.42 14.01
N VAL A 15 35.60 -24.14 14.76
CA VAL A 15 35.17 -22.76 15.05
C VAL A 15 36.23 -21.96 15.81
N SER A 16 37.00 -22.61 16.68
CA SER A 16 38.10 -21.96 17.40
C SER A 16 39.19 -21.38 16.47
N ILE A 17 39.28 -21.89 15.24
CA ILE A 17 40.28 -21.46 14.24
C ILE A 17 39.89 -20.11 13.61
N TRP A 18 38.59 -19.79 13.51
CA TRP A 18 38.12 -18.53 12.90
C TRP A 18 37.43 -17.56 13.86
N SER A 19 37.04 -18.00 15.07
CA SER A 19 36.38 -17.16 16.08
C SER A 19 37.29 -16.86 17.27
N LEU A 20 37.45 -15.58 17.63
CA LEU A 20 38.34 -15.14 18.72
C LEU A 20 37.95 -15.71 20.09
N LYS A 21 36.66 -15.97 20.30
CA LYS A 21 36.09 -16.53 21.54
C LYS A 21 35.50 -17.92 21.33
N GLY A 22 35.86 -18.60 20.25
CA GLY A 22 35.25 -19.87 19.86
C GLY A 22 33.73 -19.75 19.73
N THR A 23 32.99 -20.62 20.42
CA THR A 23 31.53 -20.72 20.34
C THR A 23 30.76 -20.00 21.45
N GLU A 24 31.44 -19.29 22.36
CA GLU A 24 30.87 -18.69 23.59
C GLU A 24 29.54 -17.96 23.35
N ASN A 25 29.49 -17.11 22.31
CA ASN A 25 28.31 -16.28 21.99
C ASN A 25 27.52 -16.74 20.75
N TYR A 26 27.88 -17.88 20.14
CA TYR A 26 27.29 -18.29 18.85
C TYR A 26 25.80 -18.60 18.95
N ARG A 27 25.34 -19.12 20.09
CA ARG A 27 23.91 -19.33 20.34
C ARG A 27 23.15 -18.00 20.37
N PHE A 28 23.72 -16.97 20.99
CA PHE A 28 23.15 -15.64 21.02
C PHE A 28 23.13 -15.00 19.63
N TYR A 29 24.25 -15.02 18.90
CA TYR A 29 24.33 -14.49 17.54
C TYR A 29 23.32 -15.18 16.62
N GLY A 30 23.23 -16.51 16.68
CA GLY A 30 22.28 -17.32 15.92
C GLY A 30 20.82 -16.99 16.24
N ALA A 31 20.49 -16.77 17.52
CA ALA A 31 19.16 -16.36 17.92
C ALA A 31 18.78 -14.98 17.37
N VAL A 32 19.68 -13.99 17.47
CA VAL A 32 19.40 -12.63 16.99
C VAL A 32 19.28 -12.58 15.47
N PHE A 33 20.22 -13.17 14.71
CA PHE A 33 20.10 -13.25 13.25
C PHE A 33 18.89 -14.08 12.83
N GLY A 34 18.54 -15.13 13.58
CA GLY A 34 17.33 -15.92 13.35
C GLY A 34 16.06 -15.09 13.50
N ILE A 35 15.97 -14.26 14.55
CA ILE A 35 14.84 -13.33 14.75
C ILE A 35 14.78 -12.32 13.60
N VAL A 36 15.88 -11.63 13.32
CA VAL A 36 15.93 -10.61 12.26
C VAL A 36 15.57 -11.21 10.89
N GLY A 37 16.14 -12.38 10.56
CA GLY A 37 15.84 -13.12 9.34
C GLY A 37 14.37 -13.55 9.26
N ALA A 38 13.77 -14.01 10.36
CA ALA A 38 12.35 -14.36 10.41
C ALA A 38 11.45 -13.13 10.19
N VAL A 39 11.81 -11.97 10.73
CA VAL A 39 11.07 -10.72 10.47
C VAL A 39 11.20 -10.34 8.99
N HIS A 40 12.40 -10.38 8.40
CA HIS A 40 12.59 -10.13 6.96
C HIS A 40 11.77 -11.08 6.10
N GLY A 41 11.82 -12.38 6.37
CA GLY A 41 11.07 -13.41 5.63
C GLY A 41 9.56 -13.22 5.73
N ALA A 42 9.04 -12.91 6.92
CA ALA A 42 7.62 -12.61 7.11
C ALA A 42 7.18 -11.38 6.30
N ARG A 43 8.03 -10.36 6.19
CA ARG A 43 7.74 -9.15 5.41
C ARG A 43 7.71 -9.41 3.92
N VAL A 44 8.73 -10.10 3.39
CA VAL A 44 8.76 -10.47 1.97
C VAL A 44 7.56 -11.32 1.60
N LEU A 45 7.20 -12.30 2.45
CA LEU A 45 6.02 -13.13 2.22
C LEU A 45 4.73 -12.32 2.20
N ASP A 46 4.56 -11.37 3.12
CA ASP A 46 3.38 -10.49 3.16
C ASP A 46 3.29 -9.64 1.89
N LEU A 47 4.41 -9.03 1.47
CA LEU A 47 4.47 -8.25 0.22
C LEU A 47 4.09 -9.09 -0.99
N ILE A 48 4.59 -10.32 -1.10
CA ILE A 48 4.26 -11.23 -2.20
C ILE A 48 2.77 -11.58 -2.17
N VAL A 49 2.24 -12.03 -1.02
CA VAL A 49 0.84 -12.44 -0.87
C VAL A 49 -0.10 -11.27 -1.19
N MET A 50 0.21 -10.07 -0.71
CA MET A 50 -0.61 -8.88 -0.97
C MET A 50 -0.52 -8.43 -2.43
N SER A 51 0.66 -8.51 -3.05
CA SER A 51 0.84 -8.15 -4.45
C SER A 51 0.09 -9.10 -5.39
N ILE A 52 0.08 -10.40 -5.06
CA ILE A 52 -0.70 -11.41 -5.79
C ILE A 52 -2.20 -11.15 -5.63
N ARG A 53 -2.68 -10.90 -4.40
CA ARG A 53 -4.10 -10.62 -4.14
C ARG A 53 -4.59 -9.32 -4.78
N GLY A 54 -3.73 -8.30 -4.82
CA GLY A 54 -4.04 -6.99 -5.39
C GLY A 54 -3.80 -6.87 -6.90
N ARG A 55 -3.19 -7.88 -7.53
CA ARG A 55 -2.68 -7.85 -8.93
C ARG A 55 -1.79 -6.63 -9.24
N GLN A 56 -1.26 -5.99 -8.21
CA GLN A 56 -0.42 -4.80 -8.25
C GLN A 56 0.50 -4.84 -7.03
N LEU A 57 1.72 -4.30 -7.16
CA LEU A 57 2.64 -4.17 -6.02
C LEU A 57 2.01 -3.27 -4.96
N ARG A 58 1.59 -3.84 -3.83
CA ARG A 58 0.98 -3.09 -2.72
C ARG A 58 1.90 -3.11 -1.50
N LEU A 59 2.35 -1.92 -1.09
CA LEU A 59 3.17 -1.69 0.10
C LEU A 59 2.25 -1.14 1.19
N ARG A 60 1.96 -1.91 2.25
CA ARG A 60 1.01 -1.54 3.30
C ARG A 60 1.74 -0.99 4.53
N SER A 61 1.16 0.03 5.19
CA SER A 61 1.59 0.51 6.52
C SER A 61 1.62 -0.62 7.57
N GLU A 62 2.70 -0.67 8.36
CA GLU A 62 2.99 -1.75 9.32
C GLU A 62 1.93 -1.91 10.41
N THR A 63 1.27 -0.80 10.76
CA THR A 63 0.25 -0.72 11.80
C THR A 63 -0.93 -1.67 11.55
N SER A 64 -1.12 -2.05 10.29
CA SER A 64 -2.17 -2.93 9.81
C SER A 64 -1.70 -4.38 9.59
N MET A 65 -0.42 -4.63 9.29
CA MET A 65 0.14 -5.97 9.09
C MET A 65 0.07 -6.80 10.38
N ILE A 66 0.57 -6.28 11.50
CA ILE A 66 0.57 -7.01 12.80
C ILE A 66 -0.86 -7.29 13.26
N ARG A 67 -1.81 -6.38 12.99
CA ARG A 67 -3.23 -6.59 13.30
C ARG A 67 -3.81 -7.76 12.50
N THR A 68 -3.48 -7.86 11.21
CA THR A 68 -3.99 -8.90 10.31
C THR A 68 -3.33 -10.26 10.56
N LEU A 69 -2.02 -10.27 10.82
CA LEU A 69 -1.24 -11.47 11.14
C LEU A 69 -1.62 -12.06 12.50
N MET A 70 -1.94 -11.22 13.50
CA MET A 70 -2.42 -11.66 14.82
C MET A 70 -3.91 -12.03 14.88
N SER A 71 -4.71 -11.66 13.87
CA SER A 71 -6.14 -12.01 13.79
C SER A 71 -6.45 -13.17 12.84
N ASN A 72 -5.44 -13.71 12.14
CA ASN A 72 -5.65 -14.78 11.16
C ASN A 72 -5.81 -16.16 11.85
N PRO A 73 -7.00 -16.78 11.81
CA PRO A 73 -7.30 -18.03 12.51
C PRO A 73 -6.50 -19.23 11.97
N MET A 74 -5.97 -19.14 10.74
CA MET A 74 -5.19 -20.22 10.14
C MET A 74 -3.81 -20.35 10.78
N ILE A 75 -3.13 -19.24 11.11
CA ILE A 75 -1.80 -19.23 11.75
C ILE A 75 -1.89 -19.73 13.21
N SER A 76 -2.97 -19.37 13.91
CA SER A 76 -3.32 -19.93 15.22
C SER A 76 -3.48 -21.46 15.17
N ARG A 77 -4.16 -21.98 14.13
CA ARG A 77 -4.32 -23.42 13.91
C ARG A 77 -3.00 -24.11 13.57
N THR A 78 -2.16 -23.53 12.70
CA THR A 78 -0.88 -24.13 12.33
C THR A 78 0.10 -24.18 13.51
N LEU A 79 0.17 -23.13 14.34
CA LEU A 79 0.93 -23.14 15.59
C LEU A 79 0.40 -24.18 16.59
N SER A 80 -0.92 -24.39 16.64
CA SER A 80 -1.53 -25.42 17.49
C SER A 80 -1.28 -26.85 16.99
N LEU A 81 -1.12 -27.03 15.67
CA LEU A 81 -0.86 -28.33 15.03
C LEU A 81 0.61 -28.73 15.12
N VAL A 82 1.53 -27.78 15.00
CA VAL A 82 2.97 -28.01 15.24
C VAL A 82 3.21 -28.37 16.71
N ALA A 83 2.57 -27.66 17.65
CA ALA A 83 2.63 -27.98 19.08
C ALA A 83 2.00 -29.35 19.43
N LYS A 84 0.99 -29.80 18.67
CA LYS A 84 0.41 -31.15 18.82
C LYS A 84 1.30 -32.26 18.26
N LYS A 85 2.18 -31.95 17.30
CA LYS A 85 3.09 -32.93 16.69
C LYS A 85 4.29 -33.22 17.59
N GLU A 86 4.78 -32.21 18.34
CA GLU A 86 5.81 -32.40 19.38
C GLU A 86 5.29 -33.12 20.63
N ALA A 87 3.97 -33.09 20.90
CA ALA A 87 3.38 -33.73 22.07
C ALA A 87 3.17 -35.26 21.94
N LYS A 88 3.47 -35.86 20.77
CA LYS A 88 3.28 -37.30 20.55
C LYS A 88 4.50 -38.16 20.86
N ASP A 89 5.67 -37.57 21.11
CA ASP A 89 6.94 -38.27 21.34
C ASP A 89 7.43 -38.25 22.80
N SER A 90 6.63 -37.81 23.76
CA SER A 90 7.03 -37.88 25.18
C SER A 90 5.84 -38.04 26.11
N GLN A 91 5.53 -39.28 26.46
CA GLN A 91 4.72 -39.60 27.64
C GLN A 91 5.54 -39.32 28.89
N SER A 92 5.25 -38.22 29.59
CA SER A 92 5.33 -38.14 31.06
C SER A 92 4.83 -36.78 31.58
N VAL A 93 3.78 -36.86 32.38
CA VAL A 93 3.19 -35.93 33.35
C VAL A 93 4.00 -34.67 33.70
N ARG A 94 3.61 -33.51 33.14
CA ARG A 94 3.29 -32.23 33.83
C ARG A 94 3.00 -31.13 32.79
N HIS A 95 1.86 -30.45 32.91
CA HIS A 95 1.56 -29.23 32.13
C HIS A 95 2.65 -28.16 32.32
N PRO A 96 2.97 -27.37 31.27
CA PRO A 96 2.51 -25.97 31.26
C PRO A 96 2.22 -25.30 29.88
N LYS A 97 1.11 -24.54 29.88
CA LYS A 97 0.91 -23.14 29.37
C LYS A 97 1.10 -22.79 27.86
N PRO A 98 0.03 -22.87 27.05
CA PRO A 98 -0.10 -22.10 25.79
C PRO A 98 -0.30 -20.58 25.99
N ARG A 99 -0.45 -20.09 27.24
CA ARG A 99 -0.72 -18.67 27.54
C ARG A 99 0.50 -17.75 27.36
N LEU A 100 1.72 -18.26 27.51
CA LEU A 100 2.93 -17.44 27.53
C LEU A 100 3.32 -16.92 26.13
N ALA A 101 3.23 -17.76 25.10
CA ALA A 101 3.54 -17.36 23.72
C ALA A 101 2.63 -16.24 23.20
N THR A 102 1.32 -16.32 23.48
CA THR A 102 0.36 -15.25 23.16
C THR A 102 0.60 -13.96 23.95
N LEU A 103 1.07 -14.05 25.20
CA LEU A 103 1.41 -12.88 26.02
C LEU A 103 2.68 -12.19 25.53
N VAL A 104 3.71 -12.96 25.18
CA VAL A 104 4.97 -12.46 24.62
C VAL A 104 4.72 -11.81 23.25
N ALA A 105 3.95 -12.44 22.37
CA ALA A 105 3.57 -11.86 21.08
C ALA A 105 2.78 -10.54 21.23
N ARG A 106 1.84 -10.48 22.17
CA ARG A 106 1.09 -9.24 22.48
C ARG A 106 1.97 -8.17 23.14
N SER A 107 2.97 -8.56 23.92
CA SER A 107 3.95 -7.63 24.51
C SER A 107 4.84 -7.02 23.43
N LEU A 108 5.41 -7.87 22.57
CA LEU A 108 6.24 -7.47 21.44
C LEU A 108 5.47 -6.59 20.45
N GLY A 109 4.22 -6.93 20.12
CA GLY A 109 3.38 -6.10 19.26
C GLY A 109 3.04 -4.72 19.85
N ARG A 110 2.91 -4.60 21.18
CA ARG A 110 2.71 -3.32 21.87
C ARG A 110 3.98 -2.48 21.90
N MET A 111 5.12 -3.12 22.18
CA MET A 111 6.43 -2.47 22.16
C MET A 111 6.77 -1.97 20.74
N TRP A 112 6.54 -2.78 19.72
CA TRP A 112 6.73 -2.41 18.32
C TRP A 112 5.92 -1.18 17.94
N LYS A 113 4.62 -1.13 18.28
CA LYS A 113 3.78 0.05 18.03
C LYS A 113 4.27 1.30 18.75
N ARG A 114 4.81 1.18 19.96
CA ARG A 114 5.33 2.36 20.69
C ARG A 114 6.59 2.92 20.04
N VAL A 115 7.43 2.08 19.46
CA VAL A 115 8.72 2.48 18.89
C VAL A 115 8.59 2.95 17.43
N PHE A 116 7.74 2.26 16.64
CA PHE A 116 7.63 2.46 15.18
C PHE A 116 6.26 3.02 14.74
N SER A 117 5.45 3.60 15.65
CA SER A 117 4.27 4.37 15.23
C SER A 117 4.69 5.65 14.50
N ARG A 118 3.81 6.19 13.65
CA ARG A 118 4.09 7.36 12.79
C ARG A 118 4.65 8.57 13.54
N GLN A 119 4.14 8.85 14.74
CA GLN A 119 4.55 9.96 15.59
C GLN A 119 5.61 9.58 16.64
N SER A 120 6.03 8.31 16.68
CA SER A 120 7.05 7.84 17.62
C SER A 120 8.46 8.24 17.18
N PHE A 121 9.46 7.98 18.02
CA PHE A 121 10.86 8.38 17.79
C PHE A 121 11.46 7.89 16.45
N PHE A 122 11.10 6.68 15.99
CA PHE A 122 11.50 6.15 14.67
C PHE A 122 10.42 6.32 13.59
N GLY A 123 9.38 7.09 13.90
CA GLY A 123 8.26 7.35 13.00
C GLY A 123 8.60 8.40 11.95
N VAL A 124 7.95 8.29 10.79
CA VAL A 124 8.14 9.20 9.64
C VAL A 124 7.71 10.64 9.95
N GLU A 125 6.82 10.83 10.92
CA GLU A 125 6.30 12.14 11.34
C GLU A 125 6.97 12.64 12.63
N SER A 126 8.08 12.03 13.04
CA SER A 126 8.86 12.47 14.21
C SER A 126 9.60 13.79 13.93
N GLU A 127 9.63 14.66 14.93
CA GLU A 127 10.47 15.89 14.91
C GLU A 127 11.97 15.55 14.77
N HIS A 128 12.40 14.39 15.27
CA HIS A 128 13.79 13.95 15.23
C HIS A 128 14.15 13.08 14.01
N PHE A 129 13.23 12.93 13.05
CA PHE A 129 13.41 12.02 11.91
C PHE A 129 14.72 12.24 11.17
N SER A 130 15.07 13.50 10.86
CA SER A 130 16.31 13.85 10.16
C SER A 130 17.57 13.48 10.94
N THR A 131 17.55 13.64 12.26
CA THR A 131 18.70 13.32 13.14
C THR A 131 18.87 11.82 13.30
N VAL A 132 17.77 11.10 13.51
CA VAL A 132 17.76 9.63 13.61
C VAL A 132 18.26 9.01 12.30
N TYR A 133 17.81 9.55 11.17
CA TYR A 133 18.26 9.14 9.85
C TYR A 133 19.76 9.40 9.63
N ALA A 134 20.26 10.59 9.95
CA ALA A 134 21.68 10.91 9.80
C ALA A 134 22.56 9.98 10.64
N LEU A 135 22.13 9.69 11.88
CA LEU A 135 22.82 8.74 12.76
C LEU A 135 22.79 7.32 12.19
N GLN A 136 21.65 6.88 11.66
CA GLN A 136 21.51 5.59 11.00
C GLN A 136 22.47 5.45 9.82
N GLU A 137 22.53 6.44 8.93
CA GLU A 137 23.44 6.44 7.79
C GLU A 137 24.90 6.38 8.21
N ILE A 138 25.31 7.17 9.21
CA ILE A 138 26.68 7.13 9.74
C ILE A 138 27.02 5.73 10.27
N LEU A 139 26.11 5.12 11.03
CA LEU A 139 26.31 3.77 11.57
C LEU A 139 26.39 2.71 10.47
N VAL A 140 25.55 2.82 9.43
CA VAL A 140 25.52 1.89 8.29
C VAL A 140 26.78 2.01 7.45
N ILE A 141 27.17 3.22 7.06
CA ILE A 141 28.38 3.47 6.27
C ILE A 141 29.61 2.99 7.03
N SER A 142 29.70 3.29 8.34
CA SER A 142 30.81 2.83 9.17
C SER A 142 30.88 1.30 9.25
N SER A 143 29.73 0.66 9.44
CA SER A 143 29.62 -0.80 9.52
C SER A 143 29.96 -1.48 8.19
N GLN A 144 29.42 -0.98 7.08
CA GLN A 144 29.69 -1.49 5.73
C GLN A 144 31.15 -1.27 5.34
N THR A 145 31.73 -0.11 5.65
CA THR A 145 33.16 0.18 5.41
C THR A 145 34.03 -0.81 6.17
N TYR A 146 33.71 -1.09 7.43
CA TYR A 146 34.43 -2.09 8.22
C TYR A 146 34.31 -3.50 7.60
N GLN A 147 33.11 -3.91 7.18
CA GLN A 147 32.93 -5.22 6.52
C GLN A 147 33.66 -5.30 5.18
N SER A 148 33.71 -4.23 4.38
CA SER A 148 34.49 -4.17 3.14
C SER A 148 36.01 -4.23 3.40
N TYR A 149 36.51 -3.54 4.43
CA TYR A 149 37.91 -3.65 4.86
C TYR A 149 38.24 -5.07 5.36
N ARG A 150 37.31 -5.73 6.05
CA ARG A 150 37.49 -7.12 6.43
C ARG A 150 37.50 -8.05 5.22
N ALA A 151 36.60 -7.83 4.26
CA ALA A 151 36.58 -8.58 3.02
C ALA A 151 37.90 -8.41 2.26
N SER A 152 38.49 -7.21 2.21
CA SER A 152 39.76 -7.00 1.52
C SER A 152 40.94 -7.76 2.10
N ASN A 153 40.89 -8.09 3.40
CA ASN A 153 41.96 -8.83 4.09
C ASN A 153 41.71 -10.34 4.16
N LEU A 154 40.44 -10.76 4.09
CA LEU A 154 40.04 -12.15 4.39
C LEU A 154 39.46 -12.87 3.18
N LEU A 155 39.04 -12.19 2.12
CA LEU A 155 38.44 -12.80 0.95
C LEU A 155 39.49 -12.93 -0.16
N PRO A 156 39.97 -14.15 -0.48
CA PRO A 156 40.95 -14.36 -1.54
C PRO A 156 40.35 -14.25 -2.96
N ARG A 157 39.07 -13.85 -3.08
CA ARG A 157 38.37 -13.67 -4.36
C ARG A 157 38.30 -12.19 -4.73
N PRO A 158 39.13 -11.70 -5.67
CA PRO A 158 39.19 -10.28 -5.99
C PRO A 158 37.88 -9.75 -6.57
N GLU A 159 37.13 -10.57 -7.32
CA GLU A 159 35.86 -10.15 -7.93
C GLU A 159 34.82 -9.76 -6.87
N LEU A 160 34.65 -10.58 -5.84
CA LEU A 160 33.69 -10.33 -4.76
C LEU A 160 34.13 -9.14 -3.89
N ASN A 161 35.42 -8.96 -3.69
CA ASN A 161 35.97 -7.80 -2.99
C ASN A 161 35.69 -6.50 -3.77
N VAL A 162 35.89 -6.51 -5.09
CA VAL A 162 35.53 -5.38 -5.96
C VAL A 162 34.03 -5.09 -5.90
N ILE A 163 33.18 -6.12 -5.90
CA ILE A 163 31.72 -5.94 -5.75
C ILE A 163 31.37 -5.28 -4.41
N MET A 164 31.98 -5.70 -3.30
CA MET A 164 31.76 -5.09 -1.98
C MET A 164 32.13 -3.60 -1.97
N VAL A 165 33.27 -3.23 -2.57
CA VAL A 165 33.70 -1.83 -2.67
C VAL A 165 32.78 -1.04 -3.61
N ALA A 166 32.42 -1.59 -4.76
CA ALA A 166 31.53 -0.95 -5.72
C ALA A 166 30.15 -0.67 -5.12
N LEU A 167 29.58 -1.61 -4.37
CA LEU A 167 28.34 -1.41 -3.62
C LEU A 167 28.49 -0.28 -2.58
N LEU A 168 29.64 -0.17 -1.91
CA LEU A 168 29.86 0.87 -0.90
C LEU A 168 29.91 2.26 -1.52
N VAL A 169 30.68 2.40 -2.60
CA VAL A 169 30.76 3.64 -3.38
C VAL A 169 29.39 4.01 -3.94
N THR A 170 28.66 3.02 -4.46
CA THR A 170 27.29 3.22 -4.96
C THR A 170 26.37 3.74 -3.86
N ASN A 171 26.43 3.21 -2.64
CA ASN A 171 25.61 3.69 -1.52
C ASN A 171 25.87 5.18 -1.22
N CYS A 172 27.15 5.55 -1.13
CA CYS A 172 27.57 6.92 -0.83
C CYS A 172 27.16 7.91 -1.94
N TRP A 173 27.40 7.55 -3.20
CA TRP A 173 27.12 8.43 -4.34
C TRP A 173 25.63 8.56 -4.65
N THR A 174 24.87 7.46 -4.58
CA THR A 174 23.41 7.49 -4.84
C THR A 174 22.70 8.34 -3.80
N THR A 175 23.09 8.25 -2.53
CA THR A 175 22.53 9.10 -1.45
C THR A 175 22.75 10.58 -1.75
N ALA A 176 23.96 10.98 -2.11
CA ALA A 176 24.27 12.38 -2.45
C ALA A 176 23.56 12.84 -3.73
N SER A 177 23.56 12.01 -4.77
CA SER A 177 22.92 12.32 -6.06
C SER A 177 21.42 12.52 -5.89
N ILE A 178 20.74 11.62 -5.18
CA ILE A 178 19.29 11.71 -4.95
C ILE A 178 18.93 13.00 -4.20
N GLN A 179 19.73 13.39 -3.20
CA GLN A 179 19.52 14.64 -2.46
C GLN A 179 19.66 15.89 -3.34
N ILE A 180 20.60 15.88 -4.29
CA ILE A 180 20.82 16.99 -5.23
C ILE A 180 19.69 17.06 -6.26
N PHE A 181 19.39 15.94 -6.93
CA PHE A 181 18.42 15.90 -8.03
C PHE A 181 16.97 16.06 -7.56
N LEU A 182 16.62 15.49 -6.40
CA LEU A 182 15.26 15.55 -5.84
C LEU A 182 15.11 16.61 -4.74
N ARG A 183 15.97 17.64 -4.75
CA ARG A 183 15.90 18.77 -3.80
C ARG A 183 14.54 19.49 -3.83
N LYS A 184 13.87 19.53 -4.99
CA LYS A 184 12.54 20.14 -5.14
C LYS A 184 11.40 19.27 -4.60
N SER A 185 11.63 17.97 -4.40
CA SER A 185 10.62 17.00 -3.96
C SER A 185 11.20 16.12 -2.84
N PRO A 186 11.36 16.66 -1.62
CA PRO A 186 12.07 15.98 -0.53
C PRO A 186 11.40 14.66 -0.12
N GLU A 187 10.07 14.55 -0.24
CA GLU A 187 9.35 13.31 0.06
C GLU A 187 9.69 12.18 -0.93
N LEU A 188 9.75 12.51 -2.22
CA LEU A 188 10.14 11.57 -3.27
C LEU A 188 11.63 11.19 -3.14
N GLY A 189 12.47 12.18 -2.83
CA GLY A 189 13.89 11.97 -2.51
C GLY A 189 14.10 10.93 -1.42
N ARG A 190 13.37 11.04 -0.31
CA ARG A 190 13.44 10.07 0.80
C ARG A 190 13.09 8.65 0.33
N VAL A 191 11.98 8.48 -0.41
CA VAL A 191 11.57 7.15 -0.89
C VAL A 191 12.67 6.50 -1.72
N PHE A 192 13.25 7.23 -2.67
CA PHE A 192 14.35 6.70 -3.49
C PHE A 192 15.58 6.38 -2.65
N THR A 193 16.02 7.29 -1.77
CA THR A 193 17.20 7.06 -0.95
C THR A 193 17.06 5.82 -0.06
N PHE A 194 15.94 5.69 0.67
CA PHE A 194 15.71 4.53 1.53
C PHE A 194 15.60 3.22 0.74
N THR A 195 14.99 3.26 -0.45
CA THR A 195 14.87 2.08 -1.32
C THR A 195 16.25 1.64 -1.82
N TYR A 196 17.05 2.57 -2.34
CA TYR A 196 18.41 2.25 -2.83
C TYR A 196 19.33 1.79 -1.70
N ASN A 197 19.31 2.44 -0.54
CA ASN A 197 20.12 2.01 0.61
C ASN A 197 19.72 0.59 1.07
N ALA A 198 18.42 0.27 1.09
CA ALA A 198 17.96 -1.08 1.41
C ALA A 198 18.44 -2.12 0.37
N MET A 199 18.40 -1.79 -0.93
CA MET A 199 18.89 -2.67 -2.00
C MET A 199 20.40 -2.93 -1.91
N VAL A 200 21.18 -1.87 -1.72
CA VAL A 200 22.65 -1.98 -1.59
C VAL A 200 23.02 -2.74 -0.33
N GLY A 201 22.36 -2.44 0.80
CA GLY A 201 22.55 -3.17 2.05
C GLY A 201 22.21 -4.66 1.91
N PHE A 202 21.13 -5.00 1.21
CA PHE A 202 20.78 -6.39 0.91
C PHE A 202 21.84 -7.09 0.05
N GLY A 203 22.34 -6.39 -0.98
CA GLY A 203 23.43 -6.87 -1.83
C GLY A 203 24.68 -7.22 -1.02
N MET A 204 25.17 -6.30 -0.19
CA MET A 204 26.38 -6.53 0.60
C MET A 204 26.21 -7.58 1.69
N MET A 205 25.09 -7.57 2.41
CA MET A 205 24.98 -8.31 3.67
C MET A 205 24.26 -9.64 3.51
N THR A 206 23.61 -9.85 2.37
CA THR A 206 22.90 -11.10 2.06
C THR A 206 23.47 -11.74 0.80
N ILE A 207 23.46 -11.03 -0.34
CA ILE A 207 23.85 -11.65 -1.62
C ILE A 207 25.34 -12.03 -1.62
N VAL A 208 26.25 -11.14 -1.26
CA VAL A 208 27.70 -11.43 -1.29
C VAL A 208 28.06 -12.58 -0.33
N PRO A 209 27.66 -12.58 0.97
CA PRO A 209 27.89 -13.71 1.86
C PRO A 209 27.31 -15.03 1.37
N LEU A 210 26.14 -15.01 0.71
CA LEU A 210 25.56 -16.20 0.08
C LEU A 210 26.45 -16.72 -1.06
N LEU A 211 26.96 -15.85 -1.92
CA LEU A 211 27.88 -16.25 -3.00
C LEU A 211 29.18 -16.85 -2.48
N ILE A 212 29.69 -16.37 -1.34
CA ILE A 212 30.86 -16.96 -0.66
C ILE A 212 30.49 -18.33 -0.07
N PHE A 213 29.30 -18.47 0.51
CA PHE A 213 28.89 -19.69 1.22
C PHE A 213 28.40 -20.83 0.32
N ILE A 214 27.86 -20.56 -0.87
CA ILE A 214 27.32 -21.59 -1.79
C ILE A 214 28.36 -22.69 -2.11
N PRO A 215 29.59 -22.37 -2.55
CA PRO A 215 30.60 -23.41 -2.83
C PRO A 215 30.95 -24.26 -1.61
N CYS A 216 30.85 -23.69 -0.40
CA CYS A 216 31.08 -24.43 0.84
C CYS A 216 29.99 -25.48 1.10
N ILE A 217 28.72 -25.17 0.79
CA ILE A 217 27.62 -26.14 0.92
C ILE A 217 27.75 -27.25 -0.11
N GLU A 218 28.10 -26.93 -1.36
CA GLU A 218 28.22 -27.92 -2.44
C GLU A 218 29.30 -28.98 -2.15
N GLY A 219 30.39 -28.54 -1.51
CA GLY A 219 31.48 -29.41 -1.05
C GLY A 219 31.19 -30.21 0.23
N PHE A 220 30.10 -29.91 0.94
CA PHE A 220 29.75 -30.53 2.22
C PHE A 220 28.65 -31.60 2.06
N ASP A 221 28.87 -32.79 2.62
CA ASP A 221 27.83 -33.82 2.70
C ASP A 221 27.01 -33.63 3.99
N LEU A 222 25.80 -33.08 3.83
CA LEU A 222 24.89 -32.82 4.94
C LEU A 222 24.38 -34.10 5.63
N GLN A 223 24.34 -35.23 4.91
CA GLN A 223 23.79 -36.49 5.43
C GLN A 223 24.78 -37.17 6.39
N TYR A 224 26.07 -37.12 6.05
CA TYR A 224 27.11 -37.78 6.82
C TYR A 224 28.03 -36.83 7.61
N LYS A 225 27.74 -35.52 7.58
CA LYS A 225 28.48 -34.46 8.29
C LYS A 225 29.99 -34.42 7.97
N TYR A 226 30.41 -34.85 6.78
CA TYR A 226 31.79 -34.77 6.31
C TYR A 226 31.92 -33.98 5.00
N LEU A 227 33.12 -33.49 4.71
CA LEU A 227 33.43 -32.88 3.41
C LEU A 227 33.56 -33.99 2.36
N LYS A 228 32.86 -33.85 1.21
CA LYS A 228 32.80 -34.89 0.17
C LYS A 228 34.17 -35.34 -0.33
N ASN A 229 35.16 -34.45 -0.27
CA ASN A 229 36.54 -34.75 -0.63
C ASN A 229 37.39 -34.87 0.66
N GLN A 230 37.87 -36.06 0.98
CA GLN A 230 38.72 -36.28 2.16
C GLN A 230 40.06 -35.53 2.08
N ASN A 231 40.57 -35.24 0.88
CA ASN A 231 41.80 -34.46 0.70
C ASN A 231 41.62 -32.96 1.02
N PHE A 232 40.38 -32.50 1.19
CA PHE A 232 40.04 -31.10 1.41
C PHE A 232 40.57 -30.54 2.75
N ILE A 233 40.68 -31.39 3.77
CA ILE A 233 41.25 -31.00 5.08
C ILE A 233 42.79 -31.02 5.06
N PHE A 234 43.40 -31.83 4.19
CA PHE A 234 44.85 -32.02 4.12
C PHE A 234 45.55 -31.05 3.16
N GLU A 235 44.80 -30.36 2.29
CA GLU A 235 45.32 -29.33 1.41
C GLU A 235 45.34 -27.96 2.12
N PRO A 236 46.53 -27.41 2.45
CA PRO A 236 46.64 -26.24 3.34
C PRO A 236 46.02 -24.98 2.74
N LEU A 237 46.06 -24.80 1.41
CA LEU A 237 45.50 -23.62 0.74
C LEU A 237 43.97 -23.58 0.84
N THR A 238 43.32 -24.72 0.64
CA THR A 238 41.87 -24.88 0.68
C THR A 238 41.34 -24.69 2.10
N LEU A 239 42.03 -25.27 3.09
CA LEU A 239 41.69 -25.09 4.51
C LEU A 239 41.83 -23.64 4.95
N VAL A 240 42.94 -22.97 4.62
CA VAL A 240 43.16 -21.55 4.97
C VAL A 240 42.10 -20.66 4.31
N THR A 241 41.79 -20.89 3.04
CA THR A 241 40.74 -20.15 2.32
C THR A 241 39.39 -20.30 3.02
N LEU A 242 39.00 -21.53 3.36
CA LEU A 242 37.75 -21.80 4.06
C LEU A 242 37.69 -21.10 5.43
N VAL A 243 38.78 -21.14 6.20
CA VAL A 243 38.86 -20.47 7.51
C VAL A 243 38.69 -18.96 7.37
N LEU A 244 39.34 -18.34 6.38
CA LEU A 244 39.25 -16.90 6.15
C LEU A 244 37.85 -16.49 5.66
N GLU A 245 37.25 -17.25 4.75
CA GLU A 245 35.88 -17.02 4.26
C GLU A 245 34.86 -17.20 5.40
N ASN A 246 34.99 -18.23 6.24
CA ASN A 246 34.12 -18.43 7.41
C ASN A 246 34.31 -17.35 8.47
N ARG A 247 35.54 -16.86 8.66
CA ARG A 247 35.81 -15.72 9.55
C ARG A 247 35.09 -14.46 9.05
N LEU A 248 34.94 -14.30 7.74
CA LEU A 248 34.22 -13.18 7.15
C LEU A 248 32.69 -13.35 7.29
N ILE A 249 32.15 -14.53 6.99
CA ILE A 249 30.70 -14.84 7.03
C ILE A 249 30.17 -14.86 8.47
N PHE A 250 30.86 -15.56 9.37
CA PHE A 250 30.44 -15.69 10.76
C PHE A 250 31.01 -14.57 11.63
N ALA A 251 30.29 -14.28 12.72
CA ALA A 251 30.73 -13.31 13.70
C ALA A 251 31.97 -13.84 14.43
N ALA A 252 33.10 -13.18 14.23
CA ALA A 252 34.36 -13.52 14.91
C ALA A 252 34.39 -12.99 16.37
N GLY A 253 33.52 -12.04 16.71
CA GLY A 253 33.42 -11.40 18.01
C GLY A 253 32.20 -10.47 18.09
N LEU A 254 31.98 -9.82 19.24
CA LEU A 254 30.79 -8.99 19.47
C LEU A 254 30.76 -7.73 18.59
N PHE A 255 31.92 -7.10 18.37
CA PHE A 255 32.04 -5.94 17.49
C PHE A 255 31.74 -6.29 16.02
N ASP A 256 32.30 -7.41 15.55
CA ASP A 256 32.02 -7.92 14.21
C ASP A 256 30.55 -8.34 14.05
N PHE A 257 29.97 -8.95 15.09
CA PHE A 257 28.54 -9.23 15.15
C PHE A 257 27.70 -7.94 15.03
N ALA A 258 28.05 -6.90 15.79
CA ALA A 258 27.31 -5.64 15.79
C ALA A 258 27.37 -4.95 14.41
N THR A 259 28.55 -4.87 13.80
CA THR A 259 28.72 -4.29 12.45
C THR A 259 28.02 -5.11 11.36
N LYS A 260 27.85 -6.41 11.54
CA LYS A 260 26.99 -7.22 10.66
C LYS A 260 25.50 -6.98 10.90
N LEU A 261 25.09 -6.77 12.15
CA LEU A 261 23.69 -6.59 12.52
C LEU A 261 23.13 -5.22 12.11
N ILE A 262 23.91 -4.15 12.24
CA ILE A 262 23.49 -2.76 11.98
C ILE A 262 22.87 -2.60 10.58
N PRO A 263 23.49 -3.04 9.47
CA PRO A 263 22.88 -2.95 8.15
C PRO A 263 21.56 -3.71 8.03
N HIS A 264 21.40 -4.88 8.67
CA HIS A 264 20.13 -5.62 8.62
C HIS A 264 18.99 -4.88 9.33
N LEU A 265 19.28 -4.21 10.45
CA LEU A 265 18.32 -3.37 11.15
C LEU A 265 17.97 -2.12 10.33
N SER A 266 18.96 -1.53 9.67
CA SER A 266 18.75 -0.41 8.75
C SER A 266 17.83 -0.78 7.59
N ILE A 267 18.03 -1.94 6.94
CA ILE A 267 17.14 -2.42 5.88
C ILE A 267 15.69 -2.53 6.40
N MET A 268 15.49 -3.04 7.63
CA MET A 268 14.15 -3.10 8.22
C MET A 268 13.55 -1.70 8.33
N LEU A 269 14.27 -0.77 8.94
CA LEU A 269 13.80 0.60 9.18
C LEU A 269 13.53 1.36 7.87
N SER A 270 14.37 1.17 6.85
CA SER A 270 14.17 1.73 5.51
C SER A 270 12.90 1.18 4.87
N LEU A 271 12.65 -0.13 4.95
CA LEU A 271 11.42 -0.75 4.41
C LEU A 271 10.16 -0.29 5.16
N VAL A 272 10.23 -0.17 6.49
CA VAL A 272 9.15 0.40 7.33
C VAL A 272 8.82 1.81 6.84
N THR A 273 9.84 2.64 6.72
CA THR A 273 9.73 4.07 6.36
C THR A 273 9.17 4.23 4.95
N VAL A 274 9.68 3.47 3.98
CA VAL A 274 9.19 3.48 2.59
C VAL A 274 7.74 3.00 2.52
N SER A 275 7.36 1.97 3.28
CA SER A 275 5.98 1.47 3.31
C SER A 275 5.00 2.48 3.93
N GLU A 276 5.44 3.26 4.91
CA GLU A 276 4.64 4.35 5.50
C GLU A 276 4.53 5.56 4.56
N LEU A 277 5.63 5.94 3.90
CA LEU A 277 5.67 7.04 2.93
C LEU A 277 4.82 6.71 1.69
N LEU A 278 4.95 5.51 1.14
CA LEU A 278 4.11 5.05 0.02
C LEU A 278 2.68 4.74 0.47
N GLY A 279 2.48 4.39 1.74
CA GLY A 279 1.18 4.33 2.38
C GLY A 279 0.47 5.69 2.46
N ARG A 280 1.15 6.84 2.25
CA ARG A 280 0.47 8.12 1.95
C ARG A 280 -0.12 8.17 0.54
N GLY A 281 0.43 7.42 -0.41
CA GLY A 281 -0.18 7.24 -1.74
C GLY A 281 -1.47 6.42 -1.69
N ASP A 282 -1.58 5.56 -0.66
CA ASP A 282 -2.80 4.88 -0.22
C ASP A 282 -3.51 5.69 0.89
N VAL A 283 -3.52 7.03 0.79
CA VAL A 283 -4.82 7.68 0.97
C VAL A 283 -5.69 6.95 -0.05
N LYS A 284 -6.49 5.98 0.44
CA LYS A 284 -7.85 5.88 -0.08
C LYS A 284 -8.30 7.33 -0.03
N VAL A 285 -8.15 8.03 -1.16
CA VAL A 285 -9.19 8.91 -1.61
C VAL A 285 -10.33 7.92 -1.56
N VAL A 286 -11.07 7.93 -0.44
CA VAL A 286 -12.46 7.49 -0.46
C VAL A 286 -12.91 8.26 -1.67
N PRO A 287 -13.07 7.61 -2.85
CA PRO A 287 -13.37 8.35 -4.07
C PRO A 287 -14.53 9.21 -3.63
N VAL A 288 -14.33 10.53 -3.60
CA VAL A 288 -15.30 11.43 -2.99
C VAL A 288 -16.61 11.03 -3.64
N LEU A 289 -17.48 10.40 -2.83
CA LEU A 289 -18.56 9.59 -3.41
C LEU A 289 -19.44 10.54 -4.21
N GLY A 290 -19.64 11.73 -3.68
CA GLY A 290 -20.01 12.88 -4.47
C GLY A 290 -19.63 14.16 -3.75
N VAL A 291 -19.75 15.26 -4.47
CA VAL A 291 -19.70 16.60 -3.89
C VAL A 291 -21.13 17.13 -3.90
N GLN A 292 -21.60 17.63 -2.76
CA GLN A 292 -22.93 18.21 -2.63
C GLN A 292 -22.85 19.63 -2.08
N PHE A 293 -23.41 20.56 -2.83
CA PHE A 293 -23.70 21.92 -2.43
C PHE A 293 -25.22 22.02 -2.28
N SER A 294 -25.69 22.30 -1.06
CA SER A 294 -27.12 22.47 -0.76
C SER A 294 -27.34 23.83 -0.12
N HIS A 295 -28.47 24.48 -0.43
CA HIS A 295 -28.81 25.79 0.15
C HIS A 295 -27.71 26.83 -0.04
N SER A 296 -27.13 26.88 -1.24
CA SER A 296 -25.98 27.73 -1.57
C SER A 296 -26.38 28.94 -2.42
N ASN A 297 -25.68 30.06 -2.24
CA ASN A 297 -25.84 31.27 -3.06
C ASN A 297 -25.01 31.22 -4.36
N ILE A 298 -24.66 30.03 -4.84
CA ILE A 298 -23.89 29.82 -6.06
C ILE A 298 -24.82 30.07 -7.25
N LYS A 299 -24.49 31.08 -8.07
CA LYS A 299 -25.28 31.48 -9.25
C LYS A 299 -24.77 30.89 -10.55
N THR A 300 -23.47 30.61 -10.62
CA THR A 300 -22.82 30.11 -11.83
C THR A 300 -21.84 29.00 -11.49
N VAL A 301 -21.75 28.03 -12.38
CA VAL A 301 -20.83 26.89 -12.28
C VAL A 301 -19.68 27.10 -13.26
N PRO A 302 -18.40 26.99 -12.81
CA PRO A 302 -17.26 27.12 -13.71
C PRO A 302 -17.20 26.04 -14.80
N ASN A 303 -16.78 26.44 -16.00
CA ASN A 303 -16.72 25.56 -17.18
C ASN A 303 -15.58 24.53 -17.14
N ASP A 304 -14.63 24.66 -16.20
CA ASP A 304 -13.43 23.83 -16.10
C ASP A 304 -13.49 22.83 -14.93
N LEU A 305 -14.64 22.71 -14.24
CA LEU A 305 -14.80 21.78 -13.12
C LEU A 305 -14.52 20.33 -13.52
N TYR A 306 -15.00 19.90 -14.69
CA TYR A 306 -14.79 18.53 -15.19
C TYR A 306 -13.30 18.19 -15.43
N LEU A 307 -12.44 19.19 -15.61
CA LEU A 307 -10.99 19.02 -15.74
C LEU A 307 -10.28 18.96 -14.39
N ARG A 308 -10.85 19.62 -13.37
CA ARG A 308 -10.25 19.75 -12.04
C ARG A 308 -10.69 18.64 -11.10
N TRP A 309 -11.92 18.18 -11.23
CA TRP A 309 -12.47 17.13 -10.37
C TRP A 309 -12.15 15.76 -10.95
N HIS A 310 -11.73 14.84 -10.07
CA HIS A 310 -11.63 13.43 -10.42
C HIS A 310 -13.03 12.85 -10.65
N PRO A 311 -13.20 11.68 -11.29
CA PRO A 311 -14.51 11.04 -11.41
C PRO A 311 -15.21 10.88 -10.06
N LEU A 312 -16.45 11.34 -9.97
CA LEU A 312 -17.29 11.32 -8.77
C LEU A 312 -18.47 10.38 -9.01
N VAL A 313 -19.05 9.76 -7.99
CA VAL A 313 -20.31 9.00 -8.17
C VAL A 313 -21.49 9.98 -8.32
N GLY A 314 -21.50 11.09 -7.60
CA GLY A 314 -22.53 12.13 -7.76
C GLY A 314 -22.02 13.56 -7.65
N ILE A 315 -22.65 14.47 -8.38
CA ILE A 315 -22.45 15.91 -8.28
C ILE A 315 -23.81 16.53 -8.01
N TYR A 316 -23.94 17.26 -6.90
CA TYR A 316 -25.20 17.83 -6.45
C TYR A 316 -25.04 19.33 -6.21
N PHE A 317 -25.90 20.12 -6.84
CA PHE A 317 -26.08 21.55 -6.58
C PHE A 317 -27.57 21.78 -6.34
N ASP A 318 -28.03 21.50 -5.13
CA ASP A 318 -29.46 21.47 -4.80
C ASP A 318 -29.89 22.72 -4.00
N TYR A 319 -31.13 23.13 -4.18
CA TYR A 319 -31.77 24.24 -3.46
C TYR A 319 -30.95 25.54 -3.47
N GLY A 320 -30.41 25.90 -4.63
CA GLY A 320 -29.55 27.08 -4.81
C GLY A 320 -30.14 28.16 -5.70
N GLU A 321 -29.29 29.06 -6.15
CA GLU A 321 -29.63 30.19 -7.04
C GLU A 321 -29.12 29.99 -8.48
N LEU A 322 -28.89 28.74 -8.92
CA LEU A 322 -28.43 28.46 -10.28
C LEU A 322 -29.53 28.77 -11.30
N THR A 323 -29.18 29.50 -12.36
CA THR A 323 -30.08 29.78 -13.49
C THR A 323 -29.77 28.94 -14.73
N ASP A 324 -28.51 28.52 -14.87
CA ASP A 324 -28.00 27.86 -16.08
C ASP A 324 -27.01 26.74 -15.73
N ILE A 325 -26.97 25.70 -16.57
CA ILE A 325 -26.02 24.59 -16.46
C ILE A 325 -25.02 24.66 -17.63
N PRO A 326 -23.71 24.84 -17.39
CA PRO A 326 -22.71 24.85 -18.45
C PRO A 326 -22.61 23.48 -19.11
N PHE A 327 -22.47 23.44 -20.45
CA PHE A 327 -22.46 22.16 -21.18
C PHE A 327 -21.35 21.21 -20.70
N GLN A 328 -20.22 21.77 -20.26
CA GLN A 328 -19.07 21.03 -19.75
C GLN A 328 -19.40 20.20 -18.52
N MET A 329 -20.45 20.57 -17.77
CA MET A 329 -20.90 19.78 -16.62
C MET A 329 -21.34 18.38 -17.04
N PHE A 330 -21.98 18.24 -18.21
CA PHE A 330 -22.40 16.95 -18.76
C PHE A 330 -21.23 16.08 -19.26
N LEU A 331 -20.03 16.64 -19.37
CA LEU A 331 -18.80 15.89 -19.66
C LEU A 331 -18.19 15.27 -18.40
N SER A 332 -18.66 15.66 -17.21
CA SER A 332 -18.14 15.12 -15.95
C SER A 332 -18.54 13.65 -15.82
N PRO A 333 -17.59 12.73 -15.57
CA PRO A 333 -17.88 11.31 -15.41
C PRO A 333 -18.52 11.08 -14.03
N ALA A 334 -19.83 11.33 -13.93
CA ALA A 334 -20.66 11.15 -12.75
C ALA A 334 -21.86 10.22 -13.04
N HIS A 335 -22.26 9.43 -12.04
CA HIS A 335 -23.45 8.59 -12.14
C HIS A 335 -24.73 9.41 -11.93
N VAL A 336 -24.68 10.39 -11.02
CA VAL A 336 -25.80 11.28 -10.70
C VAL A 336 -25.38 12.74 -10.88
N LEU A 337 -26.16 13.48 -11.66
CA LEU A 337 -26.09 14.94 -11.72
C LEU A 337 -27.41 15.51 -11.16
N SER A 338 -27.33 16.25 -10.06
CA SER A 338 -28.50 16.83 -9.39
C SER A 338 -28.43 18.35 -9.35
N PHE A 339 -29.49 18.98 -9.80
CA PHE A 339 -29.70 20.43 -9.78
C PHE A 339 -31.10 20.76 -9.24
N VAL A 340 -31.58 19.99 -8.26
CA VAL A 340 -32.95 20.09 -7.74
C VAL A 340 -33.17 21.44 -7.06
N GLY A 341 -34.34 22.06 -7.23
CA GLY A 341 -34.73 23.23 -6.45
C GLY A 341 -33.93 24.51 -6.75
N ASN A 342 -33.42 24.68 -7.97
CA ASN A 342 -32.78 25.92 -8.41
C ASN A 342 -33.76 26.82 -9.19
N GLN A 343 -33.24 27.81 -9.91
CA GLN A 343 -34.00 28.79 -10.68
C GLN A 343 -33.84 28.56 -12.20
N ILE A 344 -33.68 27.30 -12.61
CA ILE A 344 -33.41 26.92 -14.00
C ILE A 344 -34.72 26.92 -14.80
N GLU A 345 -34.84 27.83 -15.77
CA GLU A 345 -36.03 27.91 -16.64
C GLU A 345 -35.90 27.10 -17.93
N THR A 346 -34.69 26.95 -18.47
CA THR A 346 -34.40 26.23 -19.72
C THR A 346 -33.01 25.57 -19.65
N ILE A 347 -32.76 24.54 -20.46
CA ILE A 347 -31.46 23.84 -20.51
C ILE A 347 -31.03 23.64 -21.98
N PRO A 348 -30.67 24.73 -22.70
CA PRO A 348 -30.26 24.63 -24.11
C PRO A 348 -28.98 23.81 -24.28
N THR A 349 -28.12 23.79 -23.27
CA THR A 349 -26.84 23.05 -23.27
C THR A 349 -27.00 21.54 -23.39
N LEU A 350 -28.19 21.00 -23.08
CA LEU A 350 -28.50 19.58 -23.28
C LEU A 350 -28.50 19.19 -24.77
N ALA A 351 -28.79 20.13 -25.68
CA ALA A 351 -28.71 19.87 -27.12
C ALA A 351 -27.28 19.55 -27.59
N MET A 352 -26.26 19.99 -26.83
CA MET A 352 -24.84 19.93 -27.19
C MET A 352 -24.13 18.67 -26.66
N LEU A 353 -24.87 17.65 -26.21
CA LEU A 353 -24.26 16.41 -25.72
C LEU A 353 -23.43 15.73 -26.83
N PRO A 354 -22.19 15.29 -26.52
CA PRO A 354 -21.34 14.66 -27.53
C PRO A 354 -21.84 13.26 -27.91
N ALA A 355 -21.38 12.76 -29.05
CA ALA A 355 -21.70 11.42 -29.53
C ALA A 355 -21.31 10.36 -28.49
N GLY A 356 -22.24 9.46 -28.18
CA GLY A 356 -22.06 8.39 -27.20
C GLY A 356 -22.06 8.83 -25.72
N ALA A 357 -22.42 10.08 -25.40
CA ALA A 357 -22.60 10.52 -24.02
C ALA A 357 -23.70 9.70 -23.32
N ILE A 358 -23.44 9.22 -22.11
CA ILE A 358 -24.42 8.52 -21.29
C ILE A 358 -24.53 9.23 -19.95
N ILE A 359 -25.68 9.82 -19.67
CA ILE A 359 -26.03 10.39 -18.36
C ILE A 359 -26.95 9.39 -17.66
N PRO A 360 -26.50 8.68 -16.61
CA PRO A 360 -27.34 7.68 -15.96
C PRO A 360 -28.54 8.27 -15.22
N GLU A 361 -28.32 9.34 -14.46
CA GLU A 361 -29.37 10.02 -13.70
C GLU A 361 -29.18 11.54 -13.74
N LEU A 362 -30.22 12.26 -14.16
CA LEU A 362 -30.29 13.72 -14.17
C LEU A 362 -31.51 14.20 -13.36
N ALA A 363 -31.27 14.84 -12.23
CA ALA A 363 -32.31 15.36 -11.35
C ALA A 363 -32.46 16.87 -11.49
N LEU A 364 -33.67 17.31 -11.87
CA LEU A 364 -34.05 18.68 -12.18
C LEU A 364 -35.38 19.08 -11.51
N SER A 365 -35.90 18.26 -10.60
CA SER A 365 -37.18 18.50 -9.95
C SER A 365 -37.21 19.86 -9.23
N THR A 366 -38.41 20.41 -9.09
CA THR A 366 -38.65 21.65 -8.33
C THR A 366 -37.92 22.87 -8.92
N ASN A 367 -37.63 22.86 -10.22
CA ASN A 367 -37.16 24.03 -10.96
C ASN A 367 -38.32 24.65 -11.76
N PRO A 368 -38.28 25.96 -12.07
CA PRO A 368 -39.25 26.62 -12.96
C PRO A 368 -39.04 26.26 -14.45
N LEU A 369 -38.63 25.02 -14.75
CA LEU A 369 -38.27 24.55 -16.09
C LEU A 369 -39.49 24.56 -17.00
N LYS A 370 -39.43 25.34 -18.10
CA LYS A 370 -40.56 25.57 -19.04
C LYS A 370 -40.49 24.68 -20.27
N GLU A 371 -39.28 24.44 -20.78
CA GLU A 371 -39.06 23.69 -22.00
C GLU A 371 -37.69 23.00 -22.03
N PHE A 372 -37.62 21.91 -22.79
CA PHE A 372 -36.39 21.25 -23.21
C PHE A 372 -36.03 21.66 -24.63
N PRO A 373 -34.75 21.50 -25.05
CA PRO A 373 -34.39 21.72 -26.44
C PRO A 373 -35.19 20.78 -27.37
N ALA A 374 -35.62 21.32 -28.51
CA ALA A 374 -36.44 20.59 -29.48
C ALA A 374 -35.70 19.37 -30.06
N THR A 375 -34.38 19.46 -30.23
CA THR A 375 -33.53 18.41 -30.79
C THR A 375 -32.22 18.27 -30.01
N LEU A 376 -31.66 17.06 -30.04
CA LEU A 376 -30.28 16.79 -29.64
C LEU A 376 -29.40 16.78 -30.90
N MET A 377 -28.21 17.37 -30.85
CA MET A 377 -27.29 17.40 -32.00
C MET A 377 -26.84 15.99 -32.41
N GLU A 378 -26.62 15.12 -31.43
CA GLU A 378 -26.12 13.76 -31.64
C GLU A 378 -27.19 12.72 -31.26
N PRO A 379 -27.65 11.87 -32.20
CA PRO A 379 -28.72 10.92 -31.94
C PRO A 379 -28.29 9.75 -31.03
N THR A 380 -26.98 9.62 -30.77
CA THR A 380 -26.40 8.55 -29.95
C THR A 380 -26.29 8.91 -28.46
N ALA A 381 -26.52 10.17 -28.08
CA ALA A 381 -26.51 10.58 -26.68
C ALA A 381 -27.71 9.97 -25.93
N LEU A 382 -27.49 9.46 -24.71
CA LEU A 382 -28.51 8.77 -23.94
C LEU A 382 -28.60 9.34 -22.52
N ILE A 383 -29.78 9.77 -22.11
CA ILE A 383 -30.08 10.16 -20.73
C ILE A 383 -30.97 9.07 -20.14
N MET A 384 -30.41 8.16 -19.34
CA MET A 384 -31.14 6.96 -18.93
C MET A 384 -32.37 7.32 -18.08
N SER A 385 -32.17 8.10 -17.02
CA SER A 385 -33.23 8.52 -16.10
C SER A 385 -33.21 10.03 -15.92
N MET A 386 -34.38 10.67 -16.04
CA MET A 386 -34.56 12.09 -15.75
C MET A 386 -35.65 12.28 -14.70
N ASN A 387 -35.39 13.10 -13.69
CA ASN A 387 -36.39 13.57 -12.75
C ASN A 387 -36.71 15.04 -12.99
N VAL A 388 -37.93 15.33 -13.45
CA VAL A 388 -38.45 16.68 -13.75
C VAL A 388 -39.76 16.96 -13.02
N GLN A 389 -39.98 16.27 -11.90
CA GLN A 389 -41.18 16.44 -11.09
C GLN A 389 -41.32 17.88 -10.60
N HIS A 390 -42.56 18.35 -10.46
CA HIS A 390 -42.88 19.70 -9.97
C HIS A 390 -42.18 20.83 -10.74
N THR A 391 -42.09 20.67 -12.06
CA THR A 391 -41.61 21.71 -12.99
C THR A 391 -42.77 22.29 -13.81
N SER A 392 -42.50 23.33 -14.61
CA SER A 392 -43.49 24.04 -15.44
C SER A 392 -43.58 23.50 -16.88
N LEU A 393 -43.13 22.27 -17.13
CA LEU A 393 -43.13 21.65 -18.46
C LEU A 393 -44.56 21.40 -18.96
N THR A 394 -44.85 21.90 -20.17
CA THR A 394 -46.16 21.71 -20.85
C THR A 394 -46.12 20.67 -21.97
N SER A 395 -44.93 20.39 -22.50
CA SER A 395 -44.71 19.44 -23.60
C SER A 395 -43.37 18.71 -23.46
N MET A 396 -43.25 17.56 -24.11
CA MET A 396 -42.01 16.77 -24.17
C MET A 396 -41.51 16.70 -25.61
N PRO A 397 -40.21 16.87 -25.87
CA PRO A 397 -39.65 16.80 -27.22
C PRO A 397 -39.57 15.35 -27.73
N GLU A 398 -39.56 15.17 -29.05
CA GLU A 398 -39.58 13.85 -29.70
C GLU A 398 -38.40 12.94 -29.29
N TRP A 399 -37.23 13.53 -29.02
CA TRP A 399 -36.05 12.76 -28.62
C TRP A 399 -36.23 12.01 -27.30
N VAL A 400 -37.17 12.41 -26.43
CA VAL A 400 -37.47 11.67 -25.19
C VAL A 400 -37.90 10.23 -25.52
N LYS A 401 -38.53 9.98 -26.66
CA LYS A 401 -38.98 8.64 -27.08
C LYS A 401 -37.81 7.68 -27.35
N THR A 402 -36.66 8.21 -27.78
CA THR A 402 -35.51 7.43 -28.27
C THR A 402 -34.28 7.52 -27.38
N ASN A 403 -34.02 8.70 -26.83
CA ASN A 403 -32.78 9.05 -26.13
C ASN A 403 -32.95 9.03 -24.60
N THR A 404 -34.07 8.49 -24.11
CA THR A 404 -34.31 8.28 -22.68
C THR A 404 -34.85 6.89 -22.36
N LYS A 405 -34.65 6.40 -21.13
CA LYS A 405 -35.32 5.18 -20.65
C LYS A 405 -36.55 5.51 -19.82
N VAL A 406 -36.45 6.48 -18.92
CA VAL A 406 -37.54 6.92 -18.06
C VAL A 406 -37.43 8.42 -17.74
N VAL A 407 -38.58 9.09 -17.68
CA VAL A 407 -38.73 10.48 -17.26
C VAL A 407 -39.82 10.56 -16.19
N TRP A 408 -39.47 11.00 -14.99
CA TRP A 408 -40.41 11.24 -13.90
C TRP A 408 -40.94 12.66 -13.98
N ALA A 409 -42.22 12.84 -14.29
CA ALA A 409 -42.82 14.14 -14.59
C ALA A 409 -44.07 14.45 -13.75
N TYR A 410 -44.24 13.78 -12.61
CA TYR A 410 -45.33 14.06 -11.67
C TYR A 410 -45.39 15.53 -11.27
N GLY A 411 -46.61 16.09 -11.21
CA GLY A 411 -46.83 17.48 -10.83
C GLY A 411 -46.44 18.51 -11.91
N THR A 412 -46.19 18.08 -13.15
CA THR A 412 -45.99 18.99 -14.30
C THR A 412 -47.31 19.27 -15.04
N PRO A 413 -47.47 20.44 -15.69
CA PRO A 413 -48.61 20.71 -16.58
C PRO A 413 -48.79 19.68 -17.70
N PHE A 414 -47.70 19.10 -18.21
CA PHE A 414 -47.74 18.02 -19.20
C PHE A 414 -48.56 16.81 -18.72
N CYS A 415 -48.43 16.46 -17.44
CA CYS A 415 -49.16 15.35 -16.83
C CYS A 415 -50.60 15.70 -16.41
N ALA A 416 -51.07 16.94 -16.61
CA ALA A 416 -52.44 17.34 -16.29
C ALA A 416 -53.47 16.84 -17.33
N ALA A 417 -53.03 16.53 -18.55
CA ALA A 417 -53.86 16.00 -19.62
C ALA A 417 -53.60 14.50 -19.85
N PRO A 418 -54.60 13.72 -20.31
CA PRO A 418 -54.40 12.32 -20.69
C PRO A 418 -53.37 12.20 -21.82
N MET A 419 -52.39 11.33 -21.64
CA MET A 419 -51.34 11.11 -22.64
C MET A 419 -51.88 10.26 -23.79
N THR A 420 -51.89 10.83 -25.00
CA THR A 420 -52.41 10.16 -26.20
C THR A 420 -51.32 9.43 -27.00
N ASP A 421 -50.05 9.80 -26.83
CA ASP A 421 -48.94 9.16 -27.51
C ASP A 421 -48.44 7.93 -26.73
N PRO A 422 -48.52 6.71 -27.30
CA PRO A 422 -48.13 5.48 -26.62
C PRO A 422 -46.62 5.40 -26.33
N LYS A 423 -45.76 6.04 -27.13
CA LYS A 423 -44.31 6.05 -26.86
C LYS A 423 -43.96 6.97 -25.71
N PHE A 424 -44.66 8.09 -25.57
CA PHE A 424 -44.51 8.91 -24.36
C PHE A 424 -45.06 8.18 -23.14
N ALA A 425 -46.16 7.44 -23.26
CA ALA A 425 -46.72 6.68 -22.14
C ALA A 425 -45.78 5.59 -21.59
N ASP A 426 -44.91 5.01 -22.42
CA ASP A 426 -43.87 4.06 -22.00
C ASP A 426 -42.68 4.72 -21.29
N ARG A 427 -42.41 6.00 -21.60
CA ARG A 427 -41.20 6.71 -21.15
C ARG A 427 -41.45 7.68 -20.01
N VAL A 428 -42.63 8.31 -19.96
CA VAL A 428 -42.93 9.42 -19.06
C VAL A 428 -43.89 8.96 -17.97
N MET A 429 -43.41 8.97 -16.73
CA MET A 429 -44.16 8.57 -15.55
C MET A 429 -44.81 9.81 -14.91
N CYS A 430 -46.14 9.87 -14.99
CA CYS A 430 -46.96 10.95 -14.43
C CYS A 430 -47.44 10.68 -12.99
N PHE A 431 -46.79 9.75 -12.28
CA PHE A 431 -47.02 9.47 -10.87
C PHE A 431 -45.74 9.70 -10.08
N GLU A 432 -45.88 9.94 -8.78
CA GLU A 432 -44.75 10.24 -7.90
C GLU A 432 -43.71 9.11 -7.91
N ARG A 433 -42.44 9.46 -8.08
CA ARG A 433 -41.34 8.49 -8.09
C ARG A 433 -41.30 7.72 -6.76
N PRO A 434 -41.26 6.37 -6.77
CA PRO A 434 -41.20 5.58 -5.55
C PRO A 434 -39.94 5.87 -4.71
N ALA A 435 -40.13 6.01 -3.39
CA ALA A 435 -39.03 6.22 -2.45
C ALA A 435 -38.01 5.06 -2.49
N GLY A 436 -36.71 5.39 -2.47
CA GLY A 436 -35.61 4.43 -2.52
C GLY A 436 -35.10 4.08 -3.93
N GLN A 437 -35.66 4.68 -4.99
CA GLN A 437 -35.11 4.62 -6.35
C GLN A 437 -34.16 5.78 -6.70
N ASP A 438 -34.02 6.76 -5.81
CA ASP A 438 -33.05 7.84 -5.91
C ASP A 438 -31.78 7.47 -5.14
N LEU A 439 -30.61 7.65 -5.77
CA LEU A 439 -29.31 7.68 -5.08
C LEU A 439 -29.06 9.04 -4.39
N ALA A 440 -30.12 9.84 -4.19
CA ALA A 440 -30.05 11.15 -3.58
C ALA A 440 -29.74 11.04 -2.08
N PHE A 441 -28.84 11.88 -1.60
CA PHE A 441 -28.54 12.01 -0.17
C PHE A 441 -29.79 12.52 0.57
N PRO A 442 -30.14 12.00 1.76
CA PRO A 442 -31.40 12.35 2.43
C PRO A 442 -31.34 13.76 3.04
N ILE A 443 -31.52 14.79 2.21
CA ILE A 443 -31.49 16.21 2.60
C ILE A 443 -32.54 16.51 3.66
N ALA A 444 -33.74 15.93 3.58
CA ALA A 444 -34.77 16.08 4.61
C ALA A 444 -34.31 15.65 6.02
N LEU A 445 -33.40 14.67 6.11
CA LEU A 445 -32.79 14.28 7.38
C LEU A 445 -31.74 15.30 7.84
N LEU A 446 -30.99 15.88 6.89
CA LEU A 446 -30.02 16.95 7.18
C LEU A 446 -30.72 18.23 7.64
N ASP A 447 -31.78 18.66 6.95
CA ASP A 447 -32.58 19.84 7.30
C ASP A 447 -33.27 19.68 8.66
N ALA A 448 -33.71 18.46 8.99
CA ALA A 448 -34.26 18.15 10.31
C ALA A 448 -33.19 18.19 11.42
N LEU A 449 -31.93 17.86 11.10
CA LEU A 449 -30.81 17.85 12.05
C LEU A 449 -30.11 19.21 12.16
N TYR A 450 -30.16 20.02 11.11
CA TYR A 450 -29.49 21.31 10.97
C TYR A 450 -30.45 22.34 10.36
N PRO A 451 -31.45 22.80 11.13
CA PRO A 451 -32.31 23.90 10.69
C PRO A 451 -31.46 25.17 10.56
N TYR A 452 -31.38 25.70 9.34
CA TYR A 452 -30.61 26.90 9.00
C TYR A 452 -31.25 28.18 9.55
#